data_AF-A0A4N0E2Y4-F1
#
_entry.id   AF-A0A4N0E2Y4-F1
#
_cell.length_a   1.000
_cell.length_b   1.000
_cell.length_c   1.000
_cell.angle_alpha   90.00
_cell.angle_beta   90.00
_cell.angle_gamma   90.00
#
_symmetry.space_group_name_H-M   'P 1'
#
loop_
_entity.id
_entity.type
_entity.pdbx_description
1 polymer ?
#
loop_
_entity_poly.entity_id
_entity_poly.type
_entity_poly.pdbx_seq_one_letter_code
_entity_poly.pdbx_strand_id
1 'polypeptide(L)'
;MQDSGIQVLFQGNNLLRILQGLGVTIGISILSVLLSMMFGTVMGIIMTSHSRIIRFLTRLYLEFIRIMPQLVLLFIVYFGLARNFNINISGETSAIIVFTLWGTAEMGDLVRGAITSLPKHQFESGQALGLTNVQLYYHIIIPQVLRRLLPQAINLVTRMIKTTSFPNHSYLSQLDVTYKTPDLMSHFLPPHEVSFTFCCSSIVFPR
;
A
#
# COMPACT_ATOMS: atom_id res chain seq x y z
N MET A 1 -36.62 -12.09 -19.85
CA MET A 1 -35.53 -12.15 -20.83
C MET A 1 -34.27 -11.70 -20.12
N GLN A 2 -33.24 -12.53 -20.18
CA GLN A 2 -32.06 -12.46 -19.33
C GLN A 2 -31.13 -11.38 -19.88
N ASP A 3 -31.31 -10.13 -19.43
CA ASP A 3 -30.41 -9.02 -19.71
C ASP A 3 -29.05 -9.34 -19.09
N SER A 4 -28.29 -10.10 -19.86
CA SER A 4 -27.00 -10.62 -19.48
C SER A 4 -26.06 -9.42 -19.45
N GLY A 5 -25.47 -9.09 -18.30
CA GLY A 5 -24.52 -7.97 -18.15
C GLY A 5 -23.36 -7.97 -19.18
N ILE A 6 -23.17 -9.07 -19.89
CA ILE A 6 -22.34 -9.17 -21.10
C ILE A 6 -22.76 -8.19 -22.20
N GLN A 7 -24.05 -7.93 -22.42
CA GLN A 7 -24.51 -6.97 -23.43
C GLN A 7 -24.11 -5.53 -23.10
N VAL A 8 -23.99 -5.19 -21.81
CA VAL A 8 -23.52 -3.87 -21.34
C VAL A 8 -22.02 -3.67 -21.63
N LEU A 9 -21.23 -4.76 -21.61
CA LEU A 9 -19.81 -4.72 -21.98
C LEU A 9 -19.60 -4.41 -23.47
N PHE A 10 -20.50 -4.93 -24.32
CA PHE A 10 -20.43 -4.78 -25.78
C PHE A 10 -21.30 -3.63 -26.34
N GLN A 11 -22.10 -2.96 -25.50
CA GLN A 11 -22.81 -1.75 -25.88
C GLN A 11 -21.85 -0.55 -25.92
N GLY A 12 -21.53 -0.08 -27.13
CA GLY A 12 -20.78 1.15 -27.38
C GLY A 12 -19.30 1.11 -26.98
N ASN A 13 -18.76 2.25 -26.53
CA ASN A 13 -17.34 2.44 -26.19
C ASN A 13 -16.98 2.01 -24.75
N ASN A 14 -17.84 1.28 -24.05
CA ASN A 14 -17.62 0.90 -22.65
C ASN A 14 -16.41 -0.04 -22.49
N LEU A 15 -16.23 -1.00 -23.40
CA LEU A 15 -15.04 -1.86 -23.42
C LEU A 15 -13.74 -1.05 -23.54
N LEU A 16 -13.73 -0.04 -24.42
CA LEU A 16 -12.57 0.83 -24.63
C LEU A 16 -12.26 1.67 -23.38
N ARG A 17 -13.29 2.20 -22.71
CA ARG A 17 -13.15 2.96 -21.46
C ARG A 17 -12.62 2.10 -20.31
N ILE A 18 -13.09 0.85 -20.20
CA ILE A 18 -12.60 -0.11 -19.20
C ILE A 18 -11.13 -0.45 -19.46
N LEU A 19 -10.75 -0.71 -20.72
CA LEU A 19 -9.35 -0.97 -21.08
C LEU A 19 -8.43 0.24 -20.78
N GLN A 20 -8.90 1.46 -21.06
CA GLN A 20 -8.16 2.68 -20.76
C GLN A 20 -7.99 2.89 -19.25
N GLY A 21 -9.04 2.71 -18.46
CA GLY A 21 -8.95 2.78 -16.99
C GLY A 21 -8.03 1.71 -16.39
N LEU A 22 -8.03 0.51 -16.97
CA LEU A 22 -7.12 -0.57 -16.59
C LEU A 22 -5.65 -0.21 -16.88
N GLY A 23 -5.37 0.40 -18.04
CA GLY A 23 -4.03 0.87 -18.40
C GLY A 23 -3.47 1.91 -17.42
N VAL A 24 -4.28 2.90 -17.04
CA VAL A 24 -3.88 3.92 -16.05
C VAL A 24 -3.62 3.30 -14.68
N THR A 25 -4.49 2.39 -14.24
CA THR A 25 -4.36 1.70 -12.95
C THR A 25 -3.07 0.87 -12.87
N ILE A 26 -2.72 0.16 -13.94
CA ILE A 26 -1.47 -0.59 -14.03
C ILE A 26 -0.27 0.35 -13.94
N GLY A 27 -0.30 1.47 -14.67
CA GLY A 27 0.77 2.48 -14.64
C GLY A 27 1.03 3.03 -13.23
N ILE A 28 -0.04 3.43 -12.54
CA ILE A 28 0.03 3.92 -11.15
C ILE A 28 0.57 2.85 -10.21
N SER A 29 0.11 1.60 -10.35
CA SER A 29 0.50 0.49 -9.49
C SER A 29 1.99 0.18 -9.61
N ILE A 30 2.49 0.05 -10.84
CA ILE A 30 3.90 -0.27 -11.10
C ILE A 30 4.79 0.84 -10.56
N LEU A 31 4.46 2.10 -10.85
CA LEU A 31 5.27 3.24 -10.40
C LEU A 31 5.31 3.33 -8.87
N SER A 32 4.16 3.20 -8.21
CA SER A 32 4.07 3.24 -6.75
C SER A 32 4.84 2.09 -6.09
N VAL A 33 4.77 0.90 -6.68
CA VAL A 33 5.49 -0.29 -6.21
C VAL A 33 7.00 -0.10 -6.31
N LEU A 34 7.49 0.42 -7.44
CA LEU A 34 8.91 0.67 -7.66
C LEU A 34 9.46 1.70 -6.66
N LEU A 35 8.77 2.83 -6.51
CA LEU A 35 9.16 3.87 -5.55
C LEU A 35 9.13 3.34 -4.12
N SER A 36 8.08 2.60 -3.74
CA SER A 36 7.96 1.98 -2.41
C SER A 36 9.08 1.00 -2.11
N MET A 37 9.50 0.18 -3.09
CA MET A 37 10.61 -0.75 -2.90
C MET A 37 11.93 -0.01 -2.67
N MET A 38 12.20 1.05 -3.45
CA MET A 38 13.42 1.85 -3.31
C MET A 38 13.46 2.56 -1.95
N PHE A 39 12.45 3.38 -1.65
CA PHE A 39 12.40 4.15 -0.41
C PHE A 39 12.22 3.26 0.81
N GLY A 40 11.43 2.20 0.70
CA GLY A 40 11.21 1.24 1.78
C GLY A 40 12.46 0.48 2.19
N THR A 41 13.31 0.10 1.23
CA THR A 41 14.61 -0.56 1.53
C THR A 41 15.52 0.37 2.33
N VAL A 42 15.65 1.62 1.90
CA VAL A 42 16.44 2.64 2.61
C VAL A 42 15.87 2.88 4.01
N MET A 43 14.54 3.05 4.11
CA MET A 43 13.86 3.29 5.39
C MET A 43 14.05 2.11 6.35
N GLY A 44 13.95 0.87 5.88
CA GLY A 44 14.15 -0.33 6.70
C GLY A 44 15.58 -0.49 7.23
N ILE A 45 16.59 -0.05 6.47
CA ILE A 45 17.98 0.01 6.96
C ILE A 45 18.09 1.06 8.07
N ILE A 46 17.52 2.26 7.87
CA ILE A 46 17.51 3.34 8.88
C ILE A 46 16.81 2.86 10.17
N MET A 47 15.71 2.12 10.04
CA MET A 47 14.99 1.54 11.17
C MET A 47 15.79 0.54 12.00
N THR A 48 16.81 -0.08 11.41
CA THR A 48 17.68 -1.05 12.08
C THR A 48 18.76 -0.35 12.93
N SER A 49 18.87 0.98 12.83
CA SER A 49 19.82 1.77 13.61
C SER A 49 19.65 1.60 15.13
N HIS A 50 20.77 1.74 15.85
CA HIS A 50 20.82 1.63 17.30
C HIS A 50 20.28 2.88 18.02
N SER A 51 20.17 4.01 17.32
CA SER A 51 19.69 5.27 17.92
C SER A 51 18.24 5.16 18.38
N ARG A 52 18.01 5.47 19.67
CA ARG A 52 16.68 5.44 20.30
C ARG A 52 15.73 6.45 19.65
N ILE A 53 16.26 7.60 19.20
CA ILE A 53 15.47 8.67 18.57
C ILE A 53 14.98 8.23 17.18
N ILE A 54 15.88 7.71 16.34
CA ILE A 54 15.53 7.23 15.00
C ILE A 54 14.50 6.10 15.11
N ARG A 55 14.73 5.15 16.01
CA ARG A 55 13.81 4.03 16.24
C ARG A 55 12.43 4.49 16.70
N PHE A 56 12.36 5.50 17.57
CA PHE A 56 11.10 6.06 18.03
C PHE A 56 10.36 6.76 16.89
N LEU A 57 11.04 7.65 16.15
CA LEU A 57 10.43 8.41 15.07
C LEU A 57 9.93 7.50 13.94
N THR A 58 10.73 6.50 13.54
CA THR A 58 10.27 5.59 12.50
C THR A 58 9.17 4.63 12.97
N ARG A 59 9.16 4.25 14.26
CA ARG A 59 8.05 3.46 14.82
C ARG A 59 6.76 4.27 14.80
N LEU A 60 6.81 5.54 15.21
CA LEU A 60 5.65 6.43 15.18
C LEU A 60 5.14 6.60 13.74
N TYR A 61 6.04 6.78 12.77
CA TYR A 61 5.69 6.80 11.35
C TYR A 61 4.97 5.52 10.91
N LEU A 62 5.51 4.34 11.24
CA LEU A 62 4.88 3.06 10.88
C LEU A 62 3.50 2.89 11.53
N GLU A 63 3.39 3.18 12.83
CA GLU A 63 2.13 3.05 13.57
C GLU A 63 1.07 3.98 13.00
N PHE A 64 1.43 5.22 12.68
CA PHE A 64 0.53 6.17 12.01
C PHE A 64 0.00 5.62 10.68
N ILE A 65 0.90 5.13 9.81
CA ILE A 65 0.52 4.59 8.50
C ILE A 65 -0.33 3.31 8.60
N ARG A 66 -0.16 2.53 9.67
CA ARG A 66 -0.93 1.29 9.91
C ARG A 66 -2.30 1.54 10.52
N ILE A 67 -2.40 2.53 11.41
CA ILE A 67 -3.65 2.89 12.08
C ILE A 67 -4.57 3.62 11.10
N MET A 68 -4.02 4.45 10.22
CA MET A 68 -4.81 5.18 9.24
C MET A 68 -5.16 4.29 8.04
N PRO A 69 -6.45 4.19 7.65
CA PRO A 69 -6.83 3.56 6.40
C PRO A 69 -6.18 4.27 5.20
N GLN A 70 -5.71 3.50 4.21
CA GLN A 70 -5.10 4.02 2.97
C GLN A 70 -5.99 5.05 2.26
N LEU A 71 -7.31 4.88 2.38
CA LEU A 71 -8.31 5.77 1.82
C LEU A 71 -8.29 7.14 2.50
N VAL A 72 -8.21 7.15 3.83
CA VAL A 72 -8.14 8.38 4.62
C VAL A 72 -6.86 9.15 4.25
N LEU A 73 -5.74 8.47 4.08
CA LEU A 73 -4.52 9.10 3.57
C LEU A 73 -4.73 9.72 2.17
N LEU A 74 -5.43 9.01 1.28
CA LEU A 74 -5.71 9.51 -0.06
C LEU A 74 -6.58 10.76 -0.04
N PHE A 75 -7.63 10.77 0.80
CA PHE A 75 -8.46 11.95 1.02
C PHE A 75 -7.66 13.13 1.58
N ILE A 76 -6.81 12.89 2.58
CA ILE A 76 -5.96 13.93 3.19
C ILE A 76 -4.99 14.51 2.17
N VAL A 77 -4.34 13.68 1.36
CA VAL A 77 -3.39 14.14 0.34
C VAL A 77 -4.14 14.90 -0.76
N TYR A 78 -5.22 14.34 -1.31
CA TYR A 78 -5.96 14.97 -2.41
C TYR A 78 -6.58 16.32 -2.00
N PHE A 79 -7.32 16.36 -0.90
CA PHE A 79 -8.00 17.58 -0.45
C PHE A 79 -7.12 18.51 0.37
N GLY A 80 -6.20 17.96 1.17
CA GLY A 80 -5.31 18.75 2.03
C GLY A 80 -4.22 19.50 1.26
N LEU A 81 -3.63 18.89 0.23
CA LEU A 81 -2.68 19.59 -0.64
C LEU A 81 -3.37 20.64 -1.51
N ALA A 82 -4.56 20.31 -2.05
CA ALA A 82 -5.34 21.27 -2.84
C ALA A 82 -5.71 22.52 -2.03
N ARG A 83 -6.14 22.34 -0.76
CA ARG A 83 -6.53 23.44 0.12
C ARG A 83 -5.35 24.29 0.61
N ASN A 84 -4.23 23.66 0.97
CA ASN A 84 -3.12 24.37 1.61
C ASN A 84 -2.12 24.96 0.62
N PHE A 85 -1.96 24.36 -0.56
CA PHE A 85 -0.97 24.78 -1.55
C PHE A 85 -1.56 25.39 -2.84
N ASN A 86 -2.90 25.40 -3.01
CA ASN A 86 -3.58 25.82 -4.26
C ASN A 86 -3.05 25.12 -5.53
N ILE A 87 -2.43 23.94 -5.37
CA ILE A 87 -1.97 23.11 -6.48
C ILE A 87 -3.09 22.12 -6.80
N ASN A 88 -3.65 22.20 -8.00
CA ASN A 88 -4.59 21.20 -8.51
C ASN A 88 -3.82 19.93 -8.88
N ILE A 89 -3.62 19.05 -7.89
CA ILE A 89 -2.97 17.76 -8.11
C ILE A 89 -3.97 16.79 -8.75
N SER A 90 -3.56 16.13 -9.83
CA SER A 90 -4.35 15.06 -10.45
C SER A 90 -4.59 13.91 -9.45
N GLY A 91 -5.76 13.26 -9.54
CA GLY A 91 -6.08 12.10 -8.71
C GLY A 91 -5.04 10.97 -8.85
N GLU A 92 -4.44 10.84 -10.03
CA GLU A 92 -3.39 9.86 -10.32
C GLU A 92 -2.12 10.13 -9.48
N THR A 93 -1.65 11.38 -9.45
CA THR A 93 -0.45 11.78 -8.69
C THR A 93 -0.68 11.66 -7.19
N SER A 94 -1.88 11.99 -6.72
CA SER A 94 -2.26 11.84 -5.31
C SER A 94 -2.25 10.38 -4.88
N ALA A 95 -2.77 9.48 -5.73
CA ALA A 95 -2.72 8.05 -5.50
C ALA A 95 -1.28 7.54 -5.45
N ILE A 96 -0.41 7.96 -6.38
CA ILE A 96 1.00 7.56 -6.40
C ILE A 96 1.70 7.95 -5.09
N ILE A 97 1.51 9.17 -4.61
CA ILE A 97 2.13 9.65 -3.36
C ILE A 97 1.67 8.80 -2.17
N VAL A 98 0.36 8.57 -2.05
CA VAL A 98 -0.23 7.84 -0.91
C VAL A 98 0.23 6.39 -0.88
N PHE A 99 0.13 5.70 -2.03
CA PHE A 99 0.57 4.31 -2.13
C PHE A 99 2.09 4.19 -1.95
N THR A 100 2.86 5.20 -2.38
CA THR A 100 4.31 5.23 -2.14
C THR A 100 4.65 5.40 -0.66
N LEU A 101 3.97 6.31 0.05
CA LEU A 101 4.18 6.51 1.50
C LEU A 101 3.81 5.25 2.28
N TRP A 102 2.62 4.71 2.01
CA TRP A 102 2.15 3.48 2.65
C TRP A 102 3.06 2.28 2.34
N GLY A 103 3.39 2.08 1.07
CA GLY A 103 4.28 1.00 0.63
C GLY A 103 5.69 1.12 1.20
N THR A 104 6.22 2.34 1.34
CA THR A 104 7.53 2.61 1.97
C THR A 104 7.54 2.20 3.44
N ALA A 105 6.46 2.50 4.18
CA ALA A 105 6.34 2.11 5.59
C ALA A 105 6.31 0.58 5.73
N GLU A 106 5.44 -0.09 4.98
CA GLU A 106 5.28 -1.54 5.04
C GLU A 106 6.55 -2.27 4.58
N MET A 107 7.16 -1.84 3.48
CA MET A 107 8.41 -2.41 2.99
C MET A 107 9.57 -2.19 3.98
N GLY A 108 9.64 -1.01 4.60
CA GLY A 108 10.63 -0.73 5.64
C GLY A 108 10.52 -1.68 6.84
N ASP A 109 9.30 -2.00 7.27
CA ASP A 109 9.09 -2.97 8.35
C ASP A 109 9.50 -4.39 7.93
N LEU A 110 9.22 -4.79 6.69
CA LEU A 110 9.66 -6.09 6.15
C LEU A 110 11.18 -6.21 6.13
N VAL A 111 11.88 -5.16 5.69
CA VAL A 111 13.36 -5.12 5.66
C VAL A 111 13.93 -5.22 7.07
N ARG A 112 13.43 -4.39 8.00
CA ARG A 112 13.83 -4.44 9.42
C ARG A 112 13.58 -5.81 10.03
N GLY A 113 12.40 -6.38 9.77
CA GLY A 113 12.01 -7.70 10.23
C GLY A 113 12.93 -8.79 9.68
N ALA A 114 13.26 -8.74 8.39
CA ALA A 114 14.17 -9.69 7.75
C ALA A 114 15.58 -9.64 8.37
N ILE A 115 16.13 -8.44 8.63
CA ILE A 115 17.45 -8.29 9.27
C ILE A 115 17.42 -8.77 10.72
N THR A 116 16.42 -8.35 11.50
CA THR A 116 16.34 -8.66 12.95
C THR A 116 16.03 -10.13 13.22
N SER A 117 15.40 -10.81 12.26
CA SER A 117 15.03 -12.23 12.37
C SER A 117 16.19 -13.22 12.26
N LEU A 118 17.40 -12.74 11.96
CA LEU A 118 18.58 -13.58 11.91
C LEU A 118 19.08 -13.89 13.33
N PRO A 119 19.40 -15.16 13.60
CA PRO A 119 19.85 -15.55 14.93
C PRO A 119 21.26 -15.04 15.21
N LYS A 120 21.46 -14.50 16.43
CA LYS A 120 22.73 -13.89 16.85
C LYS A 120 23.93 -14.83 16.79
N HIS A 121 23.70 -16.13 16.96
CA HIS A 121 24.76 -17.15 16.89
C HIS A 121 25.51 -17.15 15.55
N GLN A 122 24.87 -16.76 14.43
CA GLN A 122 25.56 -16.70 13.14
C GLN A 122 26.65 -15.62 13.13
N PHE A 123 26.42 -14.51 13.83
CA PHE A 123 27.40 -13.45 13.97
C PHE A 123 28.57 -13.91 14.85
N GLU A 124 28.26 -14.55 15.98
CA GLU A 124 29.26 -15.07 16.92
C GLU A 124 30.11 -16.20 16.31
N SER A 125 29.48 -17.14 15.59
CA SER A 125 30.17 -18.24 14.91
C SER A 125 31.06 -17.75 13.77
N GLY A 126 30.60 -16.76 12.99
CA GLY A 126 31.41 -16.20 11.91
C GLY A 126 32.62 -15.42 12.42
N GLN A 127 32.47 -14.69 13.54
CA GLN A 127 33.59 -14.04 14.22
C GLN A 127 34.58 -15.05 14.81
N ALA A 128 34.09 -16.18 15.36
CA ALA A 128 34.95 -17.27 15.85
C ALA A 128 35.76 -17.95 14.73
N LEU A 129 35.23 -17.96 13.49
CA LEU A 129 35.94 -18.42 12.29
C LEU A 129 36.92 -17.37 11.73
N GLY A 130 37.08 -16.21 12.38
CA GLY A 130 37.99 -15.15 11.97
C GLY A 130 37.47 -14.27 10.82
N LEU A 131 36.17 -14.32 10.50
CA LEU A 131 35.59 -13.47 9.48
C LEU A 131 35.50 -12.02 9.98
N THR A 132 35.91 -11.07 9.13
CA THR A 132 35.66 -9.65 9.40
C THR A 132 34.16 -9.35 9.33
N ASN A 133 33.69 -8.32 10.03
CA ASN A 133 32.27 -7.92 9.99
C ASN A 133 31.79 -7.69 8.55
N VAL A 134 32.61 -7.10 7.68
CA VAL A 134 32.24 -6.87 6.27
C VAL A 134 32.08 -8.20 5.53
N GLN A 135 32.99 -9.14 5.72
CA GLN A 135 32.92 -10.46 5.08
C GLN A 135 31.70 -11.25 5.57
N LEU A 136 31.41 -11.19 6.87
CA LEU A 136 30.22 -11.78 7.49
C LEU A 136 28.93 -11.22 6.87
N TYR A 137 28.83 -9.89 6.75
CA TYR A 137 27.66 -9.24 6.16
C TYR A 137 27.47 -9.64 4.70
N TYR A 138 28.53 -9.62 3.89
CA TYR A 138 28.45 -9.86 2.45
C TYR A 138 28.21 -11.33 2.10
N HIS A 139 28.90 -12.26 2.75
CA HIS A 139 28.86 -13.69 2.37
C HIS A 139 27.73 -14.47 3.07
N ILE A 140 27.32 -14.05 4.27
CA ILE A 140 26.42 -14.85 5.12
C ILE A 140 25.09 -14.13 5.29
N ILE A 141 25.10 -12.87 5.74
CA ILE A 141 23.89 -12.19 6.19
C ILE A 141 23.06 -11.69 5.01
N ILE A 142 23.64 -10.92 4.10
CA ILE A 142 22.91 -10.32 2.97
C ILE A 142 22.18 -11.39 2.13
N PRO A 143 22.82 -12.52 1.74
CA PRO A 143 22.15 -13.57 0.98
C PRO A 143 20.97 -14.20 1.73
N GLN A 144 21.07 -14.34 3.05
CA GLN A 144 20.00 -14.90 3.88
C GLN A 144 18.84 -13.92 4.07
N VAL A 145 19.15 -12.65 4.37
CA VAL A 145 18.13 -11.59 4.48
C VAL A 145 17.36 -11.47 3.18
N LEU A 146 18.05 -11.49 2.03
CA LEU A 146 17.41 -11.38 0.73
C LEU A 146 16.45 -12.55 0.46
N ARG A 147 16.86 -13.80 0.72
CA ARG A 147 15.97 -14.97 0.57
C ARG A 147 14.73 -14.90 1.45
N ARG A 148 14.85 -14.33 2.65
CA ARG A 148 13.72 -14.17 3.59
C ARG A 148 12.80 -13.02 3.21
N LEU A 149 13.36 -11.97 2.63
CA LEU A 149 12.65 -10.76 2.24
C LEU A 149 11.83 -10.96 0.96
N LEU A 150 12.35 -11.70 -0.02
CA LEU A 150 11.68 -11.94 -1.31
C LEU A 150 10.22 -12.41 -1.20
N PRO A 151 9.88 -13.48 -0.44
CA PRO A 151 8.48 -13.94 -0.35
C PRO A 151 7.56 -12.88 0.28
N GLN A 152 8.07 -12.11 1.25
CA GLN A 152 7.31 -11.06 1.91
C GLN A 152 7.11 -9.84 0.99
N ALA A 153 8.14 -9.47 0.24
CA ALA A 153 8.07 -8.40 -0.75
C ALA A 153 7.05 -8.74 -1.86
N ILE A 154 7.03 -9.99 -2.35
CA ILE A 154 6.04 -10.45 -3.35
C ILE A 154 4.61 -10.34 -2.79
N ASN A 155 4.41 -10.70 -1.52
CA ASN A 155 3.11 -10.55 -0.86
C ASN A 155 2.69 -9.07 -0.81
N LEU A 156 3.59 -8.18 -0.39
CA LEU A 156 3.35 -6.74 -0.35
C LEU A 156 3.01 -6.18 -1.74
N VAL A 157 3.75 -6.55 -2.78
CA VAL A 157 3.48 -6.14 -4.17
C VAL A 157 2.11 -6.64 -4.63
N THR A 158 1.77 -7.89 -4.34
CA THR A 158 0.45 -8.44 -4.66
C THR A 158 -0.67 -7.70 -3.93
N ARG A 159 -0.45 -7.34 -2.67
CA ARG A 159 -1.40 -6.55 -1.88
C ARG A 159 -1.56 -5.14 -2.46
N MET A 160 -0.46 -4.48 -2.84
CA MET A 160 -0.49 -3.17 -3.52
C MET A 160 -1.31 -3.21 -4.81
N ILE A 161 -1.05 -4.21 -5.68
CA ILE A 161 -1.78 -4.37 -6.95
C ILE A 161 -3.27 -4.63 -6.71
N LYS A 162 -3.61 -5.43 -5.68
CA LYS A 162 -5.01 -5.66 -5.29
C LYS A 162 -5.66 -4.37 -4.80
N THR A 163 -5.00 -3.59 -3.95
CA THR A 163 -5.56 -2.36 -3.39
C THR A 163 -5.72 -1.24 -4.42
N THR A 164 -4.89 -1.21 -5.46
CA THR A 164 -5.01 -0.23 -6.56
C THR A 164 -6.09 -0.64 -7.58
N SER A 165 -6.26 -1.95 -7.81
CA SER A 165 -7.19 -2.50 -8.80
C SER A 165 -8.60 -2.78 -8.25
N PHE A 166 -8.70 -3.01 -6.93
CA PHE A 166 -9.96 -3.18 -6.20
C PHE A 166 -10.15 -2.08 -5.14
N PRO A 167 -10.39 -0.82 -5.54
CA PRO A 167 -11.08 0.09 -4.65
C PRO A 167 -12.40 -0.59 -4.24
N ASN A 168 -13.30 -0.88 -5.18
CA ASN A 168 -14.70 -1.28 -4.91
C ASN A 168 -14.90 -2.53 -4.04
N HIS A 169 -14.05 -3.56 -4.16
CA HIS A 169 -14.26 -4.82 -3.42
C HIS A 169 -13.69 -4.78 -2.00
N SER A 170 -12.69 -3.94 -1.72
CA SER A 170 -12.17 -3.78 -0.35
C SER A 170 -13.11 -2.91 0.49
N TYR A 171 -13.87 -1.99 -0.13
CA TYR A 171 -14.99 -1.33 0.55
C TYR A 171 -16.12 -2.33 0.83
N LEU A 172 -16.47 -3.16 -0.15
CA LEU A 172 -17.50 -4.18 -0.01
C LEU A 172 -17.19 -5.17 1.11
N SER A 173 -15.97 -5.70 1.26
CA SER A 173 -15.69 -6.67 2.34
C SER A 173 -15.66 -6.04 3.74
N GLN A 174 -15.34 -4.75 3.86
CA GLN A 174 -15.39 -4.02 5.14
C GLN A 174 -16.81 -3.54 5.46
N LEU A 175 -17.60 -3.21 4.43
CA LEU A 175 -19.02 -2.94 4.54
C LEU A 175 -19.80 -4.25 4.79
N ASP A 176 -19.46 -5.37 4.17
CA ASP A 176 -20.17 -6.66 4.30
C ASP A 176 -20.07 -7.24 5.72
N VAL A 177 -18.97 -6.97 6.44
CA VAL A 177 -18.85 -7.36 7.87
C VAL A 177 -19.70 -6.45 8.77
N THR A 178 -20.03 -5.24 8.32
CA THR A 178 -20.83 -4.26 9.06
C THR A 178 -22.33 -4.32 8.68
N TYR A 179 -22.65 -4.66 7.43
CA TYR A 179 -23.97 -4.60 6.81
C TYR A 179 -24.54 -6.00 6.63
N LYS A 180 -24.77 -6.69 7.74
CA LYS A 180 -25.62 -7.88 7.76
C LYS A 180 -27.10 -7.47 7.58
N THR A 181 -27.48 -7.04 6.38
CA THR A 181 -28.87 -7.01 5.88
C THR A 181 -28.89 -7.17 4.35
N PRO A 182 -29.47 -8.26 3.83
CA PRO A 182 -29.53 -8.59 2.41
C PRO A 182 -30.63 -7.77 1.70
N ASP A 183 -30.52 -7.63 0.37
CA ASP A 183 -31.62 -7.33 -0.59
C ASP A 183 -31.67 -5.97 -1.33
N LEU A 184 -30.91 -4.93 -0.98
CA LEU A 184 -31.07 -3.58 -1.60
C LEU A 184 -29.85 -3.05 -2.39
N MET A 185 -29.02 -3.95 -2.90
CA MET A 185 -27.80 -3.61 -3.65
C MET A 185 -28.02 -3.43 -5.17
N SER A 186 -29.22 -3.67 -5.71
CA SER A 186 -29.29 -4.17 -7.10
C SER A 186 -29.78 -3.23 -8.19
N HIS A 187 -30.06 -1.92 -7.99
CA HIS A 187 -30.71 -1.19 -9.11
C HIS A 187 -30.49 0.32 -9.35
N PHE A 188 -29.90 1.15 -8.49
CA PHE A 188 -30.29 2.58 -8.56
C PHE A 188 -29.27 3.73 -8.44
N LEU A 189 -27.94 3.62 -8.62
CA LEU A 189 -27.14 4.87 -8.73
C LEU A 189 -25.99 4.91 -9.76
N PRO A 190 -25.84 6.04 -10.50
CA PRO A 190 -24.79 6.26 -11.50
C PRO A 190 -23.42 6.65 -10.89
N PRO A 191 -22.32 6.45 -11.63
CA PRO A 191 -20.97 6.29 -11.08
C PRO A 191 -20.24 7.56 -10.60
N HIS A 192 -20.82 8.76 -10.72
CA HIS A 192 -20.17 10.01 -10.30
C HIS A 192 -20.61 10.51 -8.91
N GLU A 193 -21.74 10.05 -8.37
CA GLU A 193 -22.25 10.46 -7.04
C GLU A 193 -21.81 9.53 -5.89
N VAL A 194 -21.38 8.31 -6.22
CA VAL A 194 -20.78 7.37 -5.24
C VAL A 194 -19.46 7.91 -4.69
N SER A 195 -18.71 8.65 -5.52
CA SER A 195 -17.42 9.25 -5.15
C SER A 195 -17.55 10.51 -4.26
N PHE A 196 -18.72 11.14 -4.19
CA PHE A 196 -18.96 12.35 -3.37
C PHE A 196 -19.67 12.04 -2.04
N THR A 197 -20.49 10.97 -1.99
CA THR A 197 -21.33 10.63 -0.83
C THR A 197 -20.57 9.90 0.30
N PHE A 198 -19.59 9.04 -0.02
CA PHE A 198 -18.69 8.49 1.01
C PHE A 198 -17.79 9.56 1.64
N CYS A 199 -17.51 10.64 0.92
CA CYS A 199 -16.67 11.75 1.37
C CYS A 199 -17.35 12.64 2.43
N CYS A 200 -18.67 12.55 2.65
CA CYS A 200 -19.39 13.36 3.64
C CYS A 200 -19.87 12.60 4.89
N SER A 201 -20.08 11.27 4.84
CA SER A 201 -20.73 10.55 5.96
C SER A 201 -19.83 10.27 7.16
N SER A 202 -18.51 10.12 6.99
CA SER A 202 -17.61 9.75 8.11
C SER A 202 -16.90 10.94 8.76
N ILE A 203 -17.08 12.16 8.24
CA ILE A 203 -16.47 13.38 8.77
C ILE A 203 -17.36 14.09 9.81
N VAL A 204 -18.64 13.69 9.97
CA VAL A 204 -19.60 14.55 10.70
C VAL A 204 -20.28 13.94 11.93
N PHE A 205 -20.43 12.60 12.12
CA PHE A 205 -21.13 12.12 13.32
C PHE A 205 -20.57 10.85 14.00
N PRO A 206 -20.30 10.92 15.32
CA PRO A 206 -19.92 9.78 16.15
C PRO A 206 -21.16 9.01 16.62
N ARG A 207 -21.05 7.68 16.67
CA ARG A 207 -21.51 6.81 17.77
C ARG A 207 -21.09 5.38 17.48
#